data_AF-A0A2U1ZY99-F1
#
_entry.id   AF-A0A2U1ZY99-F1
#
_cell.length_a   1.000
_cell.length_b   1.000
_cell.length_c   1.000
_cell.angle_alpha   90.00
_cell.angle_beta   90.00
_cell.angle_gamma   90.00
#
_symmetry.space_group_name_H-M   'P 1'
#
loop_
_entity.id
_entity.type
_entity.pdbx_description
1 polymer ?
#
loop_
_entity_poly.entity_id
_entity_poly.type
_entity_poly.pdbx_seq_one_letter_code
_entity_poly.pdbx_strand_id
1 'polypeptide(L)'
;MPTPTSPSWNLHFEIDDGVATDPARPRTRVGPVPQEPHHGWSGGFGPALAWKHWPRNGVTGLPMMHALTLWLPAEFQRAGSEHPGLAYFASSGESMPTEQVQADPGSDDPFLADLARAEDHPMLRRRTDVLDAEHALVWLTADELARGPRAPAPDVRRPGEHRHDSQLNAWDDAGRHRRIWLAPRADPNGGLAPRESWERSSEDGYVSPRDEHSQLVEWARSLHLVSHLGGTSFPVNELPTGLTPWYLELEEIGLLNFGSGNAQIDLESGAFGWS
;
A
#
# COMPACT_ATOMS: atom_id res chain seq x y z
N MET A 1 15.30 28.97 3.87
CA MET A 1 14.14 28.10 4.13
C MET A 1 14.52 27.20 5.30
N PRO A 2 13.68 27.04 6.33
CA PRO A 2 13.95 26.07 7.39
C PRO A 2 14.07 24.67 6.76
N THR A 3 15.14 23.95 7.10
CA THR A 3 15.36 22.58 6.66
C THR A 3 14.29 21.69 7.30
N PRO A 4 13.54 20.87 6.56
CA PRO A 4 12.53 19.99 7.14
C PRO A 4 13.17 19.09 8.20
N THR A 5 12.51 18.98 9.36
CA THR A 5 13.02 18.28 10.55
C THR A 5 12.73 16.78 10.56
N SER A 6 11.88 16.29 9.65
CA SER A 6 11.66 14.86 9.40
C SER A 6 11.62 14.59 7.90
N PRO A 7 12.30 13.54 7.40
CA PRO A 7 12.35 13.26 5.99
C PRO A 7 11.04 12.62 5.51
N SER A 8 10.58 13.05 4.33
CA SER A 8 9.64 12.29 3.51
C SER A 8 10.41 11.50 2.45
N TRP A 9 9.79 10.47 1.89
CA TRP A 9 10.48 9.53 1.01
C TRP A 9 9.65 9.15 -0.20
N ASN A 10 10.20 9.30 -1.41
CA ASN A 10 9.60 8.75 -2.61
C ASN A 10 9.85 7.24 -2.69
N LEU A 11 8.86 6.50 -3.18
CA LEU A 11 9.04 5.11 -3.59
C LEU A 11 9.50 5.08 -5.06
N HIS A 12 10.66 4.50 -5.30
CA HIS A 12 11.20 4.25 -6.63
C HIS A 12 11.15 2.75 -6.94
N PHE A 13 10.49 2.38 -8.02
CA PHE A 13 10.27 1.00 -8.44
C PHE A 13 11.27 0.57 -9.50
N GLU A 14 11.73 -0.67 -9.41
CA GLU A 14 12.53 -1.30 -10.44
C GLU A 14 11.80 -1.37 -11.79
N ILE A 15 12.47 -0.95 -12.85
CA ILE A 15 12.09 -1.13 -14.26
C ILE A 15 13.26 -1.75 -15.02
N ASP A 16 13.04 -2.17 -16.27
CA ASP A 16 14.01 -2.99 -17.01
C ASP A 16 15.37 -2.28 -17.25
N ASP A 17 15.38 -0.94 -17.30
CA ASP A 17 16.58 -0.13 -17.54
C ASP A 17 16.91 0.86 -16.40
N GLY A 18 16.38 0.65 -15.19
CA GLY A 18 16.61 1.56 -14.08
C GLY A 18 15.57 1.52 -12.98
N VAL A 19 15.26 2.70 -12.45
CA VAL A 19 14.17 2.92 -11.50
C VAL A 19 13.26 4.07 -11.96
N ALA A 20 12.00 4.01 -11.55
CA ALA A 20 10.98 4.98 -11.87
C ALA A 20 10.05 5.27 -10.68
N THR A 21 9.41 6.44 -10.65
CA THR A 21 8.40 6.78 -9.62
C THR A 21 7.05 6.10 -9.86
N ASP A 22 6.81 5.62 -11.08
CA ASP A 22 5.64 4.84 -11.47
C ASP A 22 6.09 3.75 -12.45
N PRO A 23 5.97 2.46 -12.12
CA PRO A 23 6.46 1.36 -12.96
C PRO A 23 5.59 1.09 -14.21
N ALA A 24 4.40 1.68 -14.31
CA ALA A 24 3.47 1.51 -15.42
C ALA A 24 3.52 2.66 -16.45
N ARG A 25 4.09 3.82 -16.08
CA ARG A 25 4.14 5.01 -16.95
C ARG A 25 5.53 5.23 -17.57
N PRO A 26 5.70 5.29 -18.91
CA PRO A 26 7.02 5.36 -19.57
C PRO A 26 7.88 6.60 -19.28
N ARG A 27 7.30 7.67 -18.70
CA ARG A 27 7.96 8.99 -18.51
C ARG A 27 8.49 9.24 -17.11
N THR A 28 8.43 8.24 -16.23
CA THR A 28 8.75 8.38 -14.79
C THR A 28 10.12 7.84 -14.41
N ARG A 29 10.96 7.47 -15.40
CA ARG A 29 12.34 7.03 -15.14
C ARG A 29 13.12 8.14 -14.44
N VAL A 30 13.66 7.82 -13.27
CA VAL A 30 14.41 8.78 -12.45
C VAL A 30 15.92 8.53 -12.48
N GLY A 31 16.36 7.31 -12.81
CA GLY A 31 17.78 7.01 -12.85
C GLY A 31 18.13 5.54 -13.08
N PRO A 32 19.43 5.20 -12.99
CA PRO A 32 19.88 3.80 -12.99
C PRO A 32 19.46 3.09 -11.70
N VAL A 33 19.49 1.76 -11.71
CA VAL A 33 19.27 0.95 -10.49
C VAL A 33 20.31 1.34 -9.43
N PRO A 34 19.88 1.74 -8.21
CA PRO A 34 20.81 2.05 -7.13
C PRO A 34 21.67 0.84 -6.75
N GLN A 35 22.92 1.09 -6.37
CA GLN A 35 23.82 0.06 -5.84
C GLN A 35 23.53 -0.29 -4.38
N GLU A 36 22.82 0.60 -3.68
CA GLU A 36 22.38 0.39 -2.31
C GLU A 36 21.29 -0.69 -2.23
N PRO A 37 21.17 -1.40 -1.09
CA PRO A 37 20.08 -2.32 -0.85
C PRO A 37 18.71 -1.66 -1.11
N HIS A 38 17.79 -2.46 -1.65
CA HIS A 38 16.41 -2.03 -1.79
C HIS A 38 15.73 -1.99 -0.43
N HIS A 39 14.68 -1.16 -0.33
CA HIS A 39 13.90 -0.93 0.87
C HIS A 39 12.56 -1.66 0.86
N GLY A 40 12.30 -2.48 -0.17
CA GLY A 40 11.10 -3.29 -0.24
C GLY A 40 10.89 -3.90 -1.61
N TRP A 41 9.70 -4.44 -1.82
CA TRP A 41 9.31 -5.02 -3.09
C TRP A 41 7.79 -4.96 -3.32
N SER A 42 7.38 -5.02 -4.58
CA SER A 42 5.98 -5.20 -5.01
C SER A 42 5.82 -6.44 -5.88
N GLY A 43 4.57 -6.79 -6.20
CA GLY A 43 4.20 -7.95 -7.02
C GLY A 43 3.58 -9.10 -6.23
N GLY A 44 3.37 -10.26 -6.85
CA GLY A 44 2.59 -11.36 -6.26
C GLY A 44 3.21 -12.10 -5.07
N PHE A 45 4.45 -11.76 -4.67
CA PHE A 45 5.15 -12.44 -3.58
C PHE A 45 5.18 -11.53 -2.36
N GLY A 46 4.66 -12.02 -1.23
CA GLY A 46 4.55 -11.27 0.02
C GLY A 46 5.72 -11.50 0.98
N PRO A 47 5.59 -11.04 2.23
CA PRO A 47 6.54 -11.36 3.30
C PRO A 47 6.43 -12.83 3.73
N ALA A 48 7.35 -13.29 4.57
CA ALA A 48 7.41 -14.68 5.03
C ALA A 48 6.40 -14.99 6.15
N LEU A 49 5.12 -14.70 5.91
CA LEU A 49 4.02 -15.08 6.78
C LEU A 49 3.80 -16.60 6.71
N ALA A 50 3.37 -17.18 7.83
CA ALA A 50 2.74 -18.50 7.78
C ALA A 50 1.48 -18.43 6.90
N TRP A 51 1.19 -19.46 6.11
CA TRP A 51 0.05 -19.43 5.18
C TRP A 51 -1.28 -19.13 5.88
N LYS A 52 -1.49 -19.68 7.07
CA LYS A 52 -2.69 -19.40 7.86
C LYS A 52 -2.85 -17.91 8.19
N HIS A 53 -1.76 -17.15 8.27
CA HIS A 53 -1.77 -15.70 8.55
C HIS A 53 -1.82 -14.83 7.28
N TRP A 54 -1.86 -15.42 6.09
CA TRP A 54 -2.00 -14.65 4.86
C TRP A 54 -3.37 -13.96 4.84
N PRO A 55 -3.46 -12.62 4.67
CA PRO A 55 -4.73 -11.92 4.73
C PRO A 55 -5.78 -12.49 3.77
N ARG A 56 -7.00 -12.69 4.25
CA ARG A 56 -8.15 -13.18 3.49
C ARG A 56 -9.19 -12.09 3.36
N ASN A 57 -9.81 -11.99 2.18
CA ASN A 57 -11.02 -11.19 2.01
C ASN A 57 -12.14 -11.78 2.89
N GLY A 58 -12.79 -10.94 3.68
CA GLY A 58 -13.79 -11.33 4.66
C GLY A 58 -15.05 -11.91 4.04
N VAL A 59 -15.36 -11.57 2.79
CA VAL A 59 -16.55 -12.04 2.08
C VAL A 59 -16.26 -13.31 1.29
N THR A 60 -15.23 -13.30 0.42
CA THR A 60 -14.99 -14.42 -0.50
C THR A 60 -14.05 -15.48 0.07
N GLY A 61 -13.33 -15.18 1.14
CA GLY A 61 -12.30 -16.08 1.70
C GLY A 61 -11.08 -16.24 0.80
N LEU A 62 -11.01 -15.53 -0.34
CA LEU A 62 -9.86 -15.55 -1.23
C LEU A 62 -8.64 -14.88 -0.55
N PRO A 63 -7.42 -15.37 -0.78
CA PRO A 63 -6.21 -14.72 -0.28
C PRO A 63 -6.03 -13.37 -0.96
N MET A 64 -5.90 -12.31 -0.17
CA MET A 64 -5.75 -10.96 -0.69
C MET A 64 -4.45 -10.83 -1.48
N MET A 65 -4.49 -10.08 -2.57
CA MET A 65 -3.32 -9.81 -3.40
C MET A 65 -2.30 -8.98 -2.59
N HIS A 66 -1.04 -9.39 -2.60
CA HIS A 66 0.04 -8.56 -2.07
C HIS A 66 0.33 -7.39 -3.02
N ALA A 67 0.28 -6.17 -2.50
CA ALA A 67 0.62 -4.97 -3.25
C ALA A 67 2.12 -4.65 -3.10
N LEU A 68 2.57 -4.47 -1.86
CA LEU A 68 3.97 -4.17 -1.54
C LEU A 68 4.34 -4.54 -0.10
N THR A 69 5.63 -4.73 0.12
CA THR A 69 6.27 -4.84 1.43
C THR A 69 7.41 -3.84 1.50
N LEU A 70 7.56 -3.15 2.64
CA LEU A 70 8.60 -2.15 2.88
C LEU A 70 9.30 -2.38 4.22
N TRP A 71 10.62 -2.25 4.23
CA TRP A 71 11.37 -1.82 5.40
C TRP A 71 11.18 -0.31 5.57
N LEU A 72 10.76 0.11 6.76
CA LEU A 72 10.43 1.50 7.04
C LEU A 72 11.60 2.22 7.71
N PRO A 73 11.81 3.52 7.39
CA PRO A 73 12.66 4.39 8.19
C PRO A 73 12.18 4.42 9.65
N ALA A 74 13.10 4.62 10.60
CA ALA A 74 12.83 4.46 12.03
C ALA A 74 11.63 5.30 12.52
N GLU A 75 11.50 6.52 12.00
CA GLU A 75 10.42 7.44 12.33
C GLU A 75 9.03 6.96 11.86
N PHE A 76 8.97 6.14 10.80
CA PHE A 76 7.74 5.53 10.26
C PHE A 76 7.39 4.18 10.91
N GLN A 77 8.23 3.64 11.81
CA GLN A 77 7.97 2.37 12.52
C GLN A 77 6.96 2.55 13.67
N ARG A 78 5.73 2.95 13.32
CA ARG A 78 4.69 3.37 14.27
C ARG A 78 4.11 2.22 15.12
N ALA A 79 4.32 0.96 14.72
CA ALA A 79 4.02 -0.22 15.55
C ALA A 79 5.17 -0.63 16.50
N GLY A 80 6.19 0.23 16.66
CA GLY A 80 7.37 0.00 17.50
C GLY A 80 8.51 -0.68 16.75
N SER A 81 9.72 -0.61 17.32
CA SER A 81 10.97 -1.09 16.69
C SER A 81 11.01 -2.60 16.43
N GLU A 82 10.18 -3.38 17.12
CA GLU A 82 10.04 -4.82 16.88
C GLU A 82 9.36 -5.13 15.54
N HIS A 83 8.70 -4.14 14.94
CA HIS A 83 8.03 -4.24 13.65
C HIS A 83 8.61 -3.24 12.64
N PRO A 84 9.82 -3.48 12.11
CA PRO A 84 10.56 -2.48 11.33
C PRO A 84 10.01 -2.27 9.91
N GLY A 85 8.91 -2.91 9.54
CA GLY A 85 8.32 -2.80 8.23
C GLY A 85 6.85 -3.19 8.19
N LEU A 86 6.24 -3.01 7.02
CA LEU A 86 4.85 -3.35 6.77
C LEU A 86 4.70 -4.07 5.43
N ALA A 87 3.62 -4.84 5.30
CA ALA A 87 3.09 -5.27 4.02
C ALA A 87 1.65 -4.77 3.85
N TYR A 88 1.34 -4.37 2.63
CA TYR A 88 0.02 -3.92 2.21
C TYR A 88 -0.57 -4.93 1.22
N PHE A 89 -1.81 -5.33 1.49
CA PHE A 89 -2.59 -6.26 0.70
C PHE A 89 -3.92 -5.63 0.37
N ALA A 90 -4.46 -5.99 -0.80
CA ALA A 90 -5.69 -5.42 -1.29
C ALA A 90 -6.53 -6.48 -1.99
N SER A 91 -7.83 -6.24 -1.98
CA SER A 91 -8.81 -6.83 -2.88
C SER A 91 -9.46 -5.71 -3.67
N SER A 92 -10.04 -5.98 -4.84
CA SER A 92 -10.82 -4.97 -5.58
C SER A 92 -12.24 -4.88 -5.01
N GLY A 93 -12.78 -3.66 -4.99
CA GLY A 93 -14.08 -3.33 -4.39
C GLY A 93 -15.26 -3.33 -5.35
N GLU A 94 -15.05 -3.50 -6.66
CA GLU A 94 -16.18 -3.43 -7.59
C GLU A 94 -16.96 -4.76 -7.60
N SER A 95 -18.23 -4.67 -7.18
CA SER A 95 -19.20 -5.78 -7.18
C SER A 95 -18.85 -6.92 -6.20
N MET A 96 -18.72 -6.61 -4.91
CA MET A 96 -18.60 -7.63 -3.87
C MET A 96 -19.88 -8.48 -3.80
N PRO A 97 -19.77 -9.81 -3.71
CA PRO A 97 -20.93 -10.65 -3.40
C PRO A 97 -21.48 -10.27 -2.03
N THR A 98 -22.79 -10.36 -1.85
CA THR A 98 -23.44 -10.02 -0.58
C THR A 98 -23.38 -11.16 0.43
N GLU A 99 -23.14 -12.39 -0.02
CA GLU A 99 -23.09 -13.58 0.83
C GLU A 99 -21.64 -13.96 1.11
N GLN A 100 -21.32 -14.05 2.40
CA GLN A 100 -20.02 -14.47 2.87
C GLN A 100 -19.85 -15.98 2.69
N VAL A 101 -18.75 -16.39 2.06
CA VAL A 101 -18.35 -17.78 1.98
C VAL A 101 -18.03 -18.31 3.37
N GLN A 102 -18.72 -19.37 3.78
CA GLN A 102 -18.58 -19.95 5.11
C GLN A 102 -17.48 -21.03 5.11
N ALA A 103 -16.50 -20.84 5.98
CA ALA A 103 -15.47 -21.83 6.22
C ALA A 103 -16.06 -23.12 6.82
N ASP A 104 -15.53 -24.27 6.43
CA ASP A 104 -15.93 -25.56 6.99
C ASP A 104 -14.73 -26.51 7.09
N PRO A 105 -14.21 -26.77 8.31
CA PRO A 105 -13.06 -27.65 8.52
C PRO A 105 -13.36 -29.12 8.21
N GLY A 106 -14.63 -29.52 8.15
CA GLY A 106 -15.08 -30.87 7.81
C GLY A 106 -15.49 -31.04 6.35
N SER A 107 -15.40 -29.98 5.55
CA SER A 107 -15.81 -30.03 4.14
C SER A 107 -14.82 -30.82 3.28
N ASP A 108 -15.35 -31.57 2.32
CA ASP A 108 -14.56 -32.20 1.26
C ASP A 108 -14.08 -31.18 0.21
N ASP A 109 -14.60 -29.94 0.26
CA ASP A 109 -14.12 -28.82 -0.54
C ASP A 109 -12.77 -28.32 0.03
N PRO A 110 -11.66 -28.47 -0.71
CA PRO A 110 -10.34 -28.07 -0.24
C PRO A 110 -10.22 -26.57 0.04
N PHE A 111 -11.00 -25.72 -0.62
CA PHE A 111 -10.99 -24.28 -0.38
C PHE A 111 -11.66 -23.94 0.96
N LEU A 112 -12.82 -24.52 1.25
CA LEU A 112 -13.53 -24.28 2.51
C LEU A 112 -12.76 -24.83 3.72
N ALA A 113 -12.11 -25.99 3.55
CA ALA A 113 -11.24 -26.57 4.56
C ALA A 113 -9.96 -25.75 4.77
N ASP A 114 -9.39 -25.16 3.71
CA ASP A 114 -8.25 -24.25 3.82
C ASP A 114 -8.63 -22.93 4.50
N LEU A 115 -9.78 -22.36 4.13
CA LEU A 115 -10.32 -21.15 4.74
C LEU A 115 -10.56 -21.33 6.25
N ALA A 116 -11.02 -22.51 6.68
CA ALA A 116 -11.22 -22.82 8.09
C ALA A 116 -9.92 -22.85 8.92
N ARG A 117 -8.74 -22.94 8.27
CA ARG A 117 -7.42 -22.87 8.92
C ARG A 117 -6.83 -21.47 8.90
N ALA A 118 -7.44 -20.52 8.20
CA ALA A 118 -6.98 -19.15 8.16
C ALA A 118 -7.21 -18.48 9.52
N GLU A 119 -6.23 -17.69 9.95
CA GLU A 119 -6.22 -16.94 11.19
C GLU A 119 -5.68 -15.54 10.88
N ASP A 120 -6.21 -14.52 11.55
CA ASP A 120 -5.64 -13.19 11.41
C ASP A 120 -4.22 -13.14 11.98
N HIS A 121 -3.30 -12.55 11.22
CA HIS A 121 -1.99 -12.21 11.77
C HIS A 121 -2.19 -11.30 13.01
N PRO A 122 -1.47 -11.51 14.12
CA PRO A 122 -1.65 -10.69 15.34
C PRO A 122 -1.47 -9.17 15.13
N MET A 123 -0.70 -8.80 14.11
CA MET A 123 -0.44 -7.42 13.72
C MET A 123 -1.21 -6.97 12.46
N LEU A 124 -2.24 -7.70 12.05
CA LEU A 124 -3.14 -7.33 10.96
C LEU A 124 -4.01 -6.14 11.36
N ARG A 125 -4.18 -5.21 10.42
CA ARG A 125 -5.08 -4.08 10.46
C ARG A 125 -5.89 -4.04 9.16
N ARG A 126 -7.19 -4.30 9.26
CA ARG A 126 -8.12 -4.20 8.11
C ARG A 126 -8.59 -2.78 7.90
N ARG A 127 -8.82 -2.42 6.65
CA ARG A 127 -9.42 -1.17 6.21
C ARG A 127 -10.43 -1.46 5.11
N THR A 128 -11.39 -0.57 4.97
CA THR A 128 -12.40 -0.63 3.93
C THR A 128 -12.50 0.76 3.31
N ASP A 129 -12.48 0.83 1.98
CA ASP A 129 -12.67 2.10 1.28
C ASP A 129 -14.15 2.41 1.05
N VAL A 130 -14.44 3.52 0.38
CA VAL A 130 -15.80 3.97 0.06
C VAL A 130 -16.54 3.05 -0.92
N LEU A 131 -15.83 2.14 -1.59
CA LEU A 131 -16.39 1.14 -2.50
C LEU A 131 -16.54 -0.23 -1.82
N ASP A 132 -16.42 -0.28 -0.50
CA ASP A 132 -16.42 -1.51 0.29
C ASP A 132 -15.28 -2.48 -0.07
N ALA A 133 -14.22 -2.01 -0.74
CA ALA A 133 -13.04 -2.85 -1.00
C ALA A 133 -12.28 -3.08 0.30
N GLU A 134 -11.93 -4.33 0.58
CA GLU A 134 -11.11 -4.66 1.73
C GLU A 134 -9.62 -4.50 1.43
N HIS A 135 -8.93 -3.90 2.39
CA HIS A 135 -7.50 -3.68 2.41
C HIS A 135 -6.93 -4.18 3.73
N ALA A 136 -5.69 -4.67 3.70
CA ALA A 136 -5.02 -5.23 4.86
C ALA A 136 -3.60 -4.70 4.98
N LEU A 137 -3.27 -4.17 6.16
CA LEU A 137 -1.92 -3.84 6.56
C LEU A 137 -1.45 -4.85 7.59
N VAL A 138 -0.26 -5.40 7.39
CA VAL A 138 0.40 -6.28 8.36
C VAL A 138 1.71 -5.64 8.77
N TRP A 139 1.85 -5.29 10.05
CA TRP A 139 3.15 -4.93 10.60
C TRP A 139 3.99 -6.20 10.77
N LEU A 140 5.24 -6.15 10.32
CA LEU A 140 6.07 -7.33 10.14
C LEU A 140 7.24 -7.31 11.11
N THR A 141 7.53 -8.46 11.69
CA THR A 141 8.80 -8.68 12.41
C THR A 141 9.99 -8.64 11.44
N ALA A 142 11.19 -8.39 11.97
CA ALA A 142 12.42 -8.41 11.18
C ALA A 142 12.63 -9.75 10.43
N ASP A 143 12.19 -10.85 11.02
CA ASP A 143 12.32 -12.21 10.50
C ASP A 143 11.32 -12.51 9.37
N GLU A 144 10.09 -12.01 9.45
CA GLU A 144 9.10 -12.08 8.37
C GLU A 144 9.51 -11.26 7.15
N LEU A 145 10.12 -10.10 7.38
CA LEU A 145 10.69 -9.25 6.32
C LEU A 145 11.90 -9.92 5.65
N ALA A 146 12.90 -10.31 6.43
CA ALA A 146 14.18 -10.79 5.90
C ALA A 146 14.09 -12.11 5.12
N ARG A 147 13.06 -12.92 5.38
CA ARG A 147 12.82 -14.19 4.68
C ARG A 147 11.88 -14.08 3.48
N GLY A 148 11.34 -12.88 3.22
CA GLY A 148 10.65 -12.56 1.97
C GLY A 148 11.63 -12.39 0.81
N PRO A 149 11.15 -12.29 -0.45
CA PRO A 149 9.77 -12.46 -0.88
C PRO A 149 9.34 -13.95 -0.91
N ARG A 150 8.08 -14.26 -0.57
CA ARG A 150 7.50 -15.60 -0.59
C ARG A 150 6.21 -15.63 -1.42
N ALA A 151 6.11 -16.61 -2.31
CA ALA A 151 4.87 -16.87 -3.04
C ALA A 151 3.74 -17.25 -2.06
N PRO A 152 2.48 -16.94 -2.38
CA PRO A 152 1.33 -17.49 -1.68
C PRO A 152 1.35 -19.02 -1.76
N ALA A 153 0.61 -19.69 -0.87
CA ALA A 153 0.46 -21.14 -1.00
C ALA A 153 -0.22 -21.50 -2.33
N PRO A 154 0.03 -22.70 -2.88
CA PRO A 154 -0.61 -23.14 -4.11
C PRO A 154 -2.14 -23.01 -4.05
N ASP A 155 -2.75 -22.66 -5.18
CA ASP A 155 -4.21 -22.62 -5.31
C ASP A 155 -4.81 -24.00 -5.08
N VAL A 156 -5.68 -24.09 -4.08
CA VAL A 156 -6.36 -25.32 -3.69
C VAL A 156 -7.76 -25.45 -4.29
N ARG A 157 -8.26 -24.40 -4.95
CA ARG A 157 -9.59 -24.41 -5.58
C ARG A 157 -9.65 -25.49 -6.66
N ARG A 158 -10.82 -26.12 -6.79
CA ARG A 158 -11.08 -26.96 -7.96
C ARG A 158 -11.35 -26.08 -9.18
N PRO A 159 -11.09 -26.57 -10.40
CA PRO A 159 -11.29 -25.77 -11.61
C PRO A 159 -12.74 -25.24 -11.72
N GLY A 160 -12.88 -23.91 -11.76
CA GLY A 160 -14.17 -23.22 -11.93
C GLY A 160 -14.94 -22.93 -10.64
N GLU A 161 -14.45 -23.37 -9.47
CA GLU A 161 -15.07 -23.09 -8.16
C GLU A 161 -14.43 -21.85 -7.51
N HIS A 162 -15.20 -21.16 -6.65
CA HIS A 162 -14.73 -20.00 -5.86
C HIS A 162 -14.04 -18.92 -6.68
N ARG A 163 -14.57 -18.66 -7.88
CA ARG A 163 -14.10 -17.59 -8.76
C ARG A 163 -14.95 -16.35 -8.60
N HIS A 164 -14.27 -15.22 -8.58
CA HIS A 164 -14.88 -13.90 -8.65
C HIS A 164 -14.09 -13.07 -9.64
N ASP A 165 -14.55 -13.03 -10.89
CA ASP A 165 -13.82 -12.41 -12.02
C ASP A 165 -13.56 -10.90 -11.84
N SER A 166 -14.25 -10.25 -10.90
CA SER A 166 -14.04 -8.85 -10.53
C SER A 166 -13.13 -8.64 -9.30
N GLN A 167 -12.62 -9.72 -8.68
CA GLN A 167 -11.85 -9.65 -7.43
C GLN A 167 -10.37 -9.99 -7.58
N LEU A 168 -9.52 -9.00 -7.28
CA LEU A 168 -8.08 -9.18 -7.13
C LEU A 168 -7.76 -10.12 -5.97
N ASN A 169 -7.00 -11.17 -6.25
CA ASN A 169 -6.55 -12.12 -5.24
C ASN A 169 -5.15 -12.70 -5.55
N ALA A 170 -4.47 -13.24 -4.53
CA ALA A 170 -3.09 -13.69 -4.67
C ALA A 170 -2.90 -14.88 -5.63
N TRP A 171 -3.95 -15.67 -5.91
CA TRP A 171 -3.85 -16.82 -6.81
C TRP A 171 -4.03 -16.42 -8.28
N ASP A 172 -4.92 -15.48 -8.56
CA ASP A 172 -5.22 -15.07 -9.94
C ASP A 172 -4.39 -13.85 -10.39
N ASP A 173 -3.98 -12.99 -9.45
CA ASP A 173 -3.49 -11.64 -9.72
C ASP A 173 -2.04 -11.43 -9.25
N ALA A 174 -1.15 -12.33 -9.66
CA ALA A 174 0.28 -12.22 -9.35
C ALA A 174 0.95 -11.10 -10.17
N GLY A 175 1.03 -9.90 -9.60
CA GLY A 175 1.80 -8.79 -10.18
C GLY A 175 3.28 -9.11 -10.38
N ARG A 176 3.93 -8.46 -11.35
CA ARG A 176 5.37 -8.61 -11.60
C ARG A 176 6.17 -8.21 -10.34
N HIS A 177 7.09 -9.06 -9.92
CA HIS A 177 8.01 -8.73 -8.84
C HIS A 177 8.91 -7.55 -9.22
N ARG A 178 9.01 -6.55 -8.35
CA ARG A 178 9.88 -5.37 -8.50
C ARG A 178 10.48 -4.98 -7.17
N ARG A 179 11.76 -4.63 -7.15
CA ARG A 179 12.39 -4.00 -5.99
C ARG A 179 11.94 -2.54 -5.84
N ILE A 180 11.90 -2.05 -4.61
CA ILE A 180 11.53 -0.68 -4.25
C ILE A 180 12.68 -0.05 -3.48
N TRP A 181 13.04 1.18 -3.82
CA TRP A 181 13.96 2.01 -3.05
C TRP A 181 13.22 3.22 -2.47
N LEU A 182 13.58 3.61 -1.26
CA LEU A 182 13.16 4.88 -0.68
C LEU A 182 14.21 5.93 -1.02
N ALA A 183 13.78 7.01 -1.68
CA ALA A 183 14.63 8.14 -2.01
C ALA A 183 14.20 9.37 -1.21
N PRO A 184 15.13 10.12 -0.58
CA PRO A 184 14.78 11.34 0.13
C PRO A 184 13.97 12.29 -0.76
N ARG A 185 12.86 12.79 -0.23
CA ARG A 185 11.95 13.70 -0.92
C ARG A 185 12.16 15.12 -0.40
N ALA A 186 12.52 16.04 -1.28
CA ALA A 186 12.65 17.46 -0.95
C ALA A 186 11.25 18.10 -0.91
N ASP A 187 10.54 17.89 0.19
CA ASP A 187 9.16 18.32 0.40
C ASP A 187 9.08 19.36 1.54
N PRO A 188 8.53 20.56 1.32
CA PRO A 188 8.38 21.55 2.39
C PRO A 188 7.45 21.09 3.51
N ASN A 189 6.57 20.12 3.25
CA ASN A 189 5.62 19.59 4.22
C ASN A 189 6.13 18.32 4.93
N GLY A 190 7.40 17.96 4.76
CA GLY A 190 8.02 16.82 5.45
C GLY A 190 7.89 16.93 6.97
N GLY A 191 7.25 15.94 7.60
CA GLY A 191 6.98 15.92 9.04
C GLY A 191 5.72 16.66 9.48
N LEU A 192 4.93 17.20 8.55
CA LEU A 192 3.63 17.79 8.82
C LEU A 192 2.51 16.83 8.42
N ALA A 193 1.36 16.92 9.09
CA ALA A 193 0.17 16.21 8.67
C ALA A 193 -0.35 16.83 7.37
N PRO A 194 -0.79 16.02 6.39
CA PRO A 194 -1.35 16.54 5.16
C PRO A 194 -2.63 17.34 5.43
N ARG A 195 -2.84 18.38 4.64
CA ARG A 195 -4.00 19.27 4.73
C ARG A 195 -4.72 19.31 3.39
N GLU A 196 -6.00 19.63 3.47
CA GLU A 196 -6.82 19.84 2.29
C GLU A 196 -6.23 20.92 1.41
N SER A 197 -6.23 20.70 0.09
CA SER A 197 -5.53 21.59 -0.83
C SER A 197 -6.10 23.02 -0.86
N TRP A 198 -7.36 23.21 -0.43
CA TRP A 198 -7.99 24.52 -0.28
C TRP A 198 -7.63 25.25 1.03
N GLU A 199 -7.02 24.56 2.00
CA GLU A 199 -6.46 25.17 3.20
C GLU A 199 -5.11 25.83 2.86
N ARG A 200 -5.19 27.06 2.34
CA ARG A 200 -4.04 27.78 1.74
C ARG A 200 -2.92 28.15 2.72
N SER A 201 -3.22 28.21 4.00
CA SER A 201 -2.27 28.52 5.06
C SER A 201 -2.72 27.87 6.35
N SER A 202 -1.80 27.21 7.02
CA SER A 202 -2.03 26.63 8.34
C SER A 202 -1.11 27.27 9.38
N GLU A 203 -1.56 27.27 10.63
CA GLU A 203 -0.74 27.75 11.76
C GLU A 203 0.49 26.87 12.00
N ASP A 204 0.46 25.60 11.55
CA ASP A 204 1.55 24.64 11.67
C ASP A 204 2.62 24.73 10.57
N GLY A 205 2.43 25.63 9.59
CA GLY A 205 3.41 25.90 8.54
C GLY A 205 3.31 25.02 7.29
N TYR A 206 2.24 24.24 7.14
CA TYR A 206 1.93 23.52 5.91
C TYR A 206 1.76 24.47 4.72
N VAL A 207 2.38 24.12 3.60
CA VAL A 207 2.39 24.88 2.36
C VAL A 207 1.53 24.16 1.33
N SER A 208 0.43 24.77 0.89
CA SER A 208 -0.45 24.14 -0.11
C SER A 208 0.30 23.88 -1.44
N PRO A 209 0.14 22.70 -2.06
CA PRO A 209 0.72 22.39 -3.38
C PRO A 209 -0.02 23.07 -4.54
N ARG A 210 -1.08 23.82 -4.27
CA ARG A 210 -1.90 24.48 -5.28
C ARG A 210 -1.98 25.98 -5.07
N ASP A 211 -2.00 26.72 -6.17
CA ASP A 211 -2.22 28.16 -6.15
C ASP A 211 -3.71 28.51 -6.02
N GLU A 212 -4.02 29.81 -6.15
CA GLU A 212 -5.38 30.30 -6.00
C GLU A 212 -6.36 29.85 -7.10
N HIS A 213 -5.84 29.31 -8.19
CA HIS A 213 -6.58 28.75 -9.33
C HIS A 213 -6.55 27.21 -9.34
N SER A 214 -6.21 26.60 -8.21
CA SER A 214 -6.08 25.15 -8.02
C SER A 214 -5.02 24.51 -8.92
N GLN A 215 -4.08 25.29 -9.47
CA GLN A 215 -2.99 24.78 -10.30
C GLN A 215 -1.81 24.37 -9.43
N LEU A 216 -1.10 23.32 -9.83
CA LEU A 216 0.12 22.92 -9.14
C LEU A 216 1.18 24.01 -9.23
N VAL A 217 1.68 24.42 -8.06
CA VAL A 217 2.82 25.33 -7.94
C VAL A 217 4.11 24.60 -8.31
N GLU A 218 5.15 25.37 -8.69
CA GLU A 218 6.37 24.81 -9.30
C GLU A 218 7.04 23.74 -8.44
N TRP A 219 7.20 23.98 -7.13
CA TRP A 219 7.87 23.03 -6.24
C TRP A 219 7.11 21.70 -6.10
N ALA A 220 5.79 21.70 -6.30
CA ALA A 220 4.93 20.54 -6.12
C ALA A 220 4.85 19.66 -7.38
N ARG A 221 5.22 20.19 -8.56
CA ARG A 221 5.09 19.48 -9.84
C ARG A 221 5.86 18.17 -9.89
N SER A 222 7.06 18.13 -9.32
CA SER A 222 7.90 16.92 -9.27
C SER A 222 7.49 15.92 -8.19
N LEU A 223 6.57 16.31 -7.30
CA LEU A 223 6.12 15.52 -6.16
C LEU A 223 4.77 14.83 -6.43
N HIS A 224 4.02 15.32 -7.42
CA HIS A 224 2.74 14.83 -7.88
C HIS A 224 2.87 13.52 -8.69
N LEU A 225 1.90 12.61 -8.57
CA LEU A 225 1.87 11.29 -9.21
C LEU A 225 3.07 10.41 -8.81
N VAL A 226 3.41 10.44 -7.52
CA VAL A 226 4.53 9.68 -6.95
C VAL A 226 4.10 9.08 -5.62
N SER A 227 4.12 7.75 -5.49
CA SER A 227 3.92 7.08 -4.20
C SER A 227 5.02 7.44 -3.21
N HIS A 228 4.67 7.73 -1.95
CA HIS A 228 5.61 8.28 -0.98
C HIS A 228 5.22 8.02 0.48
N LEU A 229 6.20 8.15 1.38
CA LEU A 229 6.01 8.20 2.82
C LEU A 229 6.08 9.65 3.31
N GLY A 230 5.00 10.15 3.91
CA GLY A 230 4.90 11.48 4.50
C GLY A 230 5.09 12.66 3.53
N GLY A 231 4.88 13.87 4.02
CA GLY A 231 4.98 15.09 3.20
C GLY A 231 3.65 15.47 2.53
N THR A 232 3.74 16.08 1.36
CA THR A 232 2.59 16.63 0.62
C THR A 232 1.77 15.52 -0.04
N SER A 233 0.50 15.43 0.35
CA SER A 233 -0.51 14.56 -0.25
C SER A 233 -1.11 15.20 -1.51
N PHE A 234 -1.44 14.39 -2.52
CA PHE A 234 -2.07 14.83 -3.76
C PHE A 234 -3.41 14.12 -4.01
N PRO A 235 -4.41 14.31 -3.13
CA PRO A 235 -5.69 13.64 -3.26
C PRO A 235 -6.49 14.21 -4.45
N VAL A 236 -7.31 13.38 -5.09
CA VAL A 236 -8.30 13.83 -6.08
C VAL A 236 -9.63 14.24 -5.43
N ASN A 237 -9.94 13.72 -4.24
CA ASN A 237 -11.10 14.04 -3.40
C ASN A 237 -10.67 14.54 -2.00
N GLU A 238 -11.58 14.54 -1.02
CA GLU A 238 -11.30 14.95 0.37
C GLU A 238 -10.33 13.96 1.06
N LEU A 239 -9.43 14.47 1.89
CA LEU A 239 -8.53 13.64 2.68
C LEU A 239 -9.30 12.90 3.78
N PRO A 240 -8.90 11.66 4.11
CA PRO A 240 -9.46 10.99 5.27
C PRO A 240 -9.13 11.77 6.55
N THR A 241 -10.12 11.90 7.43
CA THR A 241 -9.93 12.56 8.72
C THR A 241 -8.94 11.78 9.59
N GLY A 242 -7.97 12.47 10.18
CA GLY A 242 -7.04 11.90 11.15
C GLY A 242 -5.70 11.46 10.58
N LEU A 243 -5.35 11.83 9.35
CA LEU A 243 -3.98 11.67 8.85
C LEU A 243 -2.97 12.42 9.74
N THR A 244 -1.87 11.73 10.04
CA THR A 244 -0.70 12.22 10.76
C THR A 244 0.44 12.45 9.76
N PRO A 245 1.60 12.99 10.18
CA PRO A 245 2.78 13.02 9.31
C PRO A 245 3.28 11.64 8.85
N TRP A 246 2.82 10.56 9.51
CA TRP A 246 3.31 9.20 9.36
C TRP A 246 2.36 8.38 8.50
N TYR A 247 2.24 8.74 7.23
CA TYR A 247 1.35 8.04 6.28
C TYR A 247 2.11 7.58 5.04
N LEU A 248 1.52 6.59 4.36
CA LEU A 248 1.91 6.10 3.05
C LEU A 248 0.85 6.56 2.06
N GLU A 249 1.25 7.31 1.03
CA GLU A 249 0.42 7.59 -0.13
C GLU A 249 0.81 6.67 -1.28
N LEU A 250 -0.15 5.95 -1.83
CA LEU A 250 0.05 5.05 -2.96
C LEU A 250 -0.73 5.53 -4.18
N GLU A 251 0.01 5.89 -5.22
CA GLU A 251 -0.48 5.87 -6.58
C GLU A 251 -0.80 4.43 -7.02
N GLU A 252 -1.36 4.29 -8.21
CA GLU A 252 -1.62 3.00 -8.85
C GLU A 252 -0.31 2.17 -8.96
N ILE A 253 -0.30 0.98 -8.36
CA ILE A 253 0.85 0.06 -8.38
C ILE A 253 0.37 -1.34 -8.76
N GLY A 254 0.99 -1.89 -9.80
CA GLY A 254 0.68 -3.24 -10.26
C GLY A 254 -0.73 -3.33 -10.81
N LEU A 255 -1.59 -4.11 -10.15
CA LEU A 255 -3.00 -4.27 -10.51
C LEU A 255 -3.92 -3.39 -9.64
N LEU A 256 -3.37 -2.65 -8.67
CA LEU A 256 -4.16 -1.69 -7.91
C LEU A 256 -4.47 -0.47 -8.76
N ASN A 257 -5.76 -0.22 -8.91
CA ASN A 257 -6.31 0.90 -9.64
C ASN A 257 -7.18 1.71 -8.67
N PHE A 258 -6.95 3.01 -8.68
CA PHE A 258 -7.60 3.98 -7.81
C PHE A 258 -8.40 4.99 -8.65
N GLY A 259 -8.78 4.65 -9.88
CA GLY A 259 -9.75 5.42 -10.67
C GLY A 259 -9.40 6.91 -10.81
N SER A 260 -8.11 7.23 -10.95
CA SER A 260 -7.46 8.57 -10.96
C SER A 260 -7.01 9.18 -9.62
N GLY A 261 -7.43 8.65 -8.48
CA GLY A 261 -6.96 9.08 -7.15
C GLY A 261 -5.76 8.28 -6.64
N ASN A 262 -5.46 8.42 -5.35
CA ASN A 262 -4.46 7.64 -4.62
C ASN A 262 -4.98 7.19 -3.25
N ALA A 263 -4.35 6.17 -2.67
CA ALA A 263 -4.68 5.70 -1.34
C ALA A 263 -3.83 6.42 -0.30
N GLN A 264 -4.47 7.01 0.73
CA GLN A 264 -3.79 7.56 1.91
C GLN A 264 -3.95 6.59 3.07
N ILE A 265 -2.83 6.09 3.58
CA ILE A 265 -2.80 5.04 4.59
C ILE A 265 -1.97 5.55 5.77
N ASP A 266 -2.64 5.94 6.85
CA ASP A 266 -1.96 6.39 8.05
C ASP A 266 -1.42 5.21 8.87
N LEU A 267 -0.15 5.33 9.28
CA LEU A 267 0.57 4.28 9.98
C LEU A 267 0.44 4.40 11.51
N GLU A 268 -0.07 5.51 12.03
CA GLU A 268 -0.19 5.79 13.47
C GLU A 268 -1.64 5.78 13.95
N SER A 269 -2.47 6.70 13.45
CA SER A 269 -3.89 6.83 13.78
C SER A 269 -4.73 5.72 13.14
N GLY A 270 -4.25 5.18 12.03
CA GLY A 270 -4.96 4.21 11.23
C GLY A 270 -6.04 4.80 10.33
N ALA A 271 -6.10 6.13 10.18
CA ALA A 271 -6.89 6.77 9.14
C ALA A 271 -6.56 6.17 7.76
N PHE A 272 -7.60 6.00 6.94
CA PHE A 272 -7.49 5.39 5.63
C PHE A 272 -8.53 6.00 4.71
N GLY A 273 -8.12 6.25 3.48
CA GLY A 273 -8.99 6.75 2.43
C GLY A 273 -8.39 6.47 1.06
N TRP A 274 -9.26 6.51 0.07
CA TRP A 274 -8.88 6.71 -1.31
C TRP A 274 -9.48 8.04 -1.73
N SER A 275 -8.68 8.90 -2.35
CA SER A 275 -9.13 10.20 -2.81
C SER A 275 -8.53 10.58 -4.13
#